data_AF-A0A936LVC7-F1
#
_entry.id   AF-A0A936LVC7-F1
#
_cell.length_a   1.000
_cell.length_b   1.000
_cell.length_c   1.000
_cell.angle_alpha   90.00
_cell.angle_beta   90.00
_cell.angle_gamma   90.00
#
_symmetry.space_group_name_H-M   'P 1'
#
loop_
_entity.id
_entity.type
_entity.pdbx_description
1 polymer ?
#
loop_
_entity_poly.entity_id
_entity_poly.type
_entity_poly.pdbx_seq_one_letter_code
_entity_poly.pdbx_strand_id
1 'polypeptide(L)'
;MRDAPGATPDSKASPRGCLSLFFLVFLFAGLLAFLALTRHVLESLRVWTWETASCQVESSTVAMTENVRERPFRATVGLRYEWGGQAYTSSHDSGFRDYRKASRYTQRFVPGLSVECFVDPGSPRDMALARGAPWIALFLLLPLVVVAVGGGGLYGIWFHRPGVRAKPLSHRRRGTQYVALGAGALFAIVGGGLYWALCHQTVRDWIGSQGWLQTECLVEASRLSEEDTEDGTGYRADFLYRYRHQGKEYRASRARFRLMSGNRSGERALLKRYPVGQTAVCLVDPGDPTRAVLERGFDKSLFLALIPVAFFGFGVLLLAGRGRTTPPPTGAPTTDGPAVLRPQTGPVGRLAGCGCFTLIFNGVLTIFIWEVAEAWMRGRGNWFETFFLTPFVLAGLAGVGGVIYFALALLNPRLEIRVSRGRARPGDTVLVEWQLSGRHERVQRLDITFTGREEATYMRGTDTTRETEVFLRIPVVEAGRAGRGAFHLTIPSPAMHSFDAPHNKIQWVFDAKGEIRWWPDIKEEYPYTILPGGRGDW
;
A
#
# COMPACT_ATOMS: atom_id res chain seq x y z
N MET A 1 -40.52 31.68 41.06
CA MET A 1 -39.73 32.76 40.42
C MET A 1 -38.29 32.58 40.90
N ARG A 2 -37.30 32.18 40.10
CA ARG A 2 -37.17 32.01 38.66
C ARG A 2 -36.31 30.76 38.42
N ASP A 3 -36.78 29.91 37.52
CA ASP A 3 -35.98 28.87 36.86
C ASP A 3 -34.97 29.50 35.89
N ALA A 4 -33.81 28.86 35.76
CA ALA A 4 -32.97 28.93 34.57
C ALA A 4 -32.36 27.54 34.29
N PRO A 5 -32.18 27.15 33.02
CA PRO A 5 -32.47 25.80 32.56
C PRO A 5 -31.22 24.93 32.34
N GLY A 6 -31.48 23.64 32.17
CA GLY A 6 -30.51 22.55 32.24
C GLY A 6 -29.40 22.55 31.19
N ALA A 7 -28.23 22.07 31.63
CA ALA A 7 -27.20 21.54 30.77
C ALA A 7 -27.39 20.01 30.70
N THR A 8 -27.73 19.51 29.52
CA THR A 8 -27.68 18.08 29.18
C THR A 8 -26.23 17.60 29.23
N PRO A 9 -25.90 16.48 29.90
CA PRO A 9 -24.57 15.91 29.81
C PRO A 9 -24.40 15.26 28.43
N ASP A 10 -23.54 15.84 27.60
CA ASP A 10 -23.02 15.22 26.38
C ASP A 10 -22.38 13.87 26.75
N SER A 11 -23.03 12.79 26.35
CA SER A 11 -22.50 11.43 26.48
C SER A 11 -21.38 11.22 25.47
N LYS A 12 -20.19 11.76 25.77
CA LYS A 12 -18.97 11.38 25.05
C LYS A 12 -18.73 9.88 25.32
N ALA A 13 -19.01 9.06 24.31
CA ALA A 13 -18.75 7.63 24.33
C ALA A 13 -17.31 7.38 24.82
N SER A 14 -17.17 6.53 25.84
CA SER A 14 -15.84 6.22 26.36
C SER A 14 -14.98 5.62 25.24
N PRO A 15 -13.68 5.97 25.12
CA PRO A 15 -12.80 5.45 24.06
C PRO A 15 -12.70 3.91 24.08
N ARG A 16 -12.98 3.28 25.23
CA ARG A 16 -13.08 1.83 25.37
C ARG A 16 -14.25 1.23 24.60
N GLY A 17 -15.37 1.93 24.49
CA GLY A 17 -16.55 1.48 23.75
C GLY A 17 -16.30 1.44 22.24
N CYS A 18 -15.74 2.51 21.67
CA CYS A 18 -15.43 2.57 20.24
C CYS A 18 -14.35 1.57 19.82
N LEU A 19 -13.29 1.41 20.61
CA LEU A 19 -12.24 0.41 20.36
C LEU A 19 -12.76 -1.03 20.53
N SER A 20 -13.63 -1.29 21.50
CA SER A 20 -14.25 -2.62 21.64
C SER A 20 -15.13 -2.95 20.44
N LEU A 21 -15.92 -1.99 19.96
CA LEU A 21 -16.75 -2.17 18.76
C LEU A 21 -15.88 -2.46 17.52
N PHE A 22 -14.77 -1.73 17.35
CA PHE A 22 -13.80 -1.99 16.29
C PHE A 22 -13.28 -3.43 16.33
N PHE A 23 -12.73 -3.90 17.46
CA PHE A 23 -12.20 -5.25 17.54
C PHE A 23 -13.27 -6.35 17.44
N LEU A 24 -14.51 -6.07 17.85
CA LEU A 24 -15.64 -6.99 17.74
C LEU A 24 -16.08 -7.18 16.28
N VAL A 25 -16.06 -6.11 15.47
CA VAL A 25 -16.28 -6.21 14.01
C VAL A 25 -15.22 -7.10 13.36
N PHE A 26 -13.93 -6.92 13.71
CA PHE A 26 -12.86 -7.75 13.17
C PHE A 26 -12.96 -9.22 13.61
N LEU A 27 -13.32 -9.48 14.88
CA LEU A 27 -13.53 -10.84 15.38
C LEU A 27 -14.66 -11.55 14.60
N PHE A 28 -15.80 -10.88 14.44
CA PHE A 28 -16.97 -11.46 13.77
C PHE A 28 -16.75 -11.64 12.26
N ALA A 29 -16.17 -10.63 11.59
CA ALA A 29 -15.81 -10.72 10.18
C ALA A 29 -14.79 -11.84 9.93
N GLY A 30 -13.78 -11.98 10.79
CA GLY A 30 -12.80 -13.06 10.74
C GLY A 30 -13.44 -14.45 10.91
N LEU A 31 -14.36 -14.61 11.86
CA LEU A 31 -15.07 -15.87 12.08
C LEU A 31 -15.97 -16.25 10.90
N LEU A 32 -16.72 -15.28 10.34
CA LEU A 32 -17.54 -15.51 9.16
C LEU A 32 -16.70 -15.91 7.95
N ALA A 33 -15.60 -15.19 7.69
CA ALA A 33 -14.67 -15.52 6.63
C ALA A 33 -14.06 -16.91 6.83
N PHE A 34 -13.66 -17.26 8.07
CA PHE A 34 -13.14 -18.59 8.38
C PHE A 34 -14.16 -19.70 8.08
N LEU A 35 -15.42 -19.55 8.50
CA LEU A 35 -16.47 -20.54 8.25
C LEU A 35 -16.74 -20.70 6.75
N ALA A 36 -16.85 -19.60 6.01
CA ALA A 36 -17.05 -19.62 4.56
C ALA A 36 -15.89 -20.31 3.82
N LEU A 37 -14.65 -19.97 4.18
CA LEU A 37 -13.46 -20.54 3.55
C LEU A 37 -13.28 -22.01 3.91
N THR A 38 -13.59 -22.40 5.15
CA THR A 38 -13.47 -23.80 5.62
C THR A 38 -14.35 -24.72 4.80
N ARG A 39 -15.59 -24.31 4.48
CA ARG A 39 -16.48 -25.11 3.63
C ARG A 39 -15.86 -25.38 2.25
N HIS A 40 -15.33 -24.35 1.61
CA HIS A 40 -14.65 -24.48 0.31
C HIS A 40 -13.38 -25.34 0.36
N VAL A 41 -12.60 -25.22 1.43
CA VAL A 41 -11.40 -26.04 1.63
C VAL A 41 -11.78 -27.51 1.85
N LEU A 42 -12.79 -27.79 2.67
CA LEU A 42 -13.27 -29.16 2.91
C LEU A 42 -13.80 -29.81 1.63
N GLU A 43 -14.58 -29.08 0.82
CA GLU A 43 -15.05 -29.55 -0.49
C GLU A 43 -13.88 -29.88 -1.42
N SER A 44 -12.82 -29.06 -1.42
CA SER A 44 -11.61 -29.29 -2.23
C SER A 44 -10.76 -30.47 -1.73
N LEU A 45 -10.71 -30.66 -0.41
CA LEU A 45 -9.97 -31.76 0.22
C LEU A 45 -10.74 -33.09 0.16
N ARG A 46 -12.06 -33.08 -0.04
CA ARG A 46 -12.87 -34.30 -0.19
C ARG A 46 -12.36 -35.19 -1.33
N VAL A 47 -11.86 -34.62 -2.42
CA VAL A 47 -11.27 -35.37 -3.56
C VAL A 47 -10.02 -36.17 -3.15
N TRP A 48 -9.38 -35.83 -2.02
CA TRP A 48 -8.26 -36.63 -1.49
C TRP A 48 -8.69 -37.95 -0.87
N THR A 49 -9.95 -38.08 -0.45
CA THR A 49 -10.51 -39.35 0.04
C THR A 49 -11.04 -40.22 -1.09
N TRP A 50 -11.04 -39.73 -2.33
CA TRP A 50 -11.50 -40.46 -3.50
C TRP A 50 -10.42 -41.41 -4.01
N GLU A 51 -10.88 -42.58 -4.46
CA GLU A 51 -10.02 -43.65 -4.95
C GLU A 51 -9.68 -43.46 -6.43
N THR A 52 -8.54 -44.02 -6.83
CA THR A 52 -8.02 -43.89 -8.20
C THR A 52 -8.62 -44.94 -9.12
N ALA A 53 -9.08 -44.53 -10.30
CA ALA A 53 -9.49 -45.40 -11.39
C ALA A 53 -8.79 -45.01 -12.70
N SER A 54 -8.68 -45.96 -13.64
CA SER A 54 -8.23 -45.67 -15.01
C SER A 54 -9.43 -45.21 -15.84
N CYS A 55 -9.45 -43.93 -16.19
CA CYS A 55 -10.47 -43.34 -17.05
C CYS A 55 -9.97 -43.17 -18.48
N GLN A 56 -10.77 -43.56 -19.46
CA GLN A 56 -10.53 -43.28 -20.86
C GLN A 56 -11.25 -41.99 -21.26
N VAL A 57 -10.52 -41.04 -21.84
CA VAL A 57 -11.10 -39.80 -22.39
C VAL A 57 -11.88 -40.13 -23.66
N GLU A 58 -13.19 -39.86 -23.69
CA GLU A 58 -14.02 -40.03 -24.89
C GLU A 58 -14.12 -38.73 -25.70
N SER A 59 -14.22 -37.59 -25.01
CA SER A 59 -14.35 -36.28 -25.66
C SER A 59 -13.68 -35.18 -24.83
N SER A 60 -13.23 -34.13 -25.51
CA SER A 60 -12.60 -32.98 -24.87
C SER A 60 -12.91 -31.74 -25.70
N THR A 61 -13.84 -30.93 -25.21
CA THR A 61 -14.42 -29.82 -25.98
C THR A 61 -14.44 -28.54 -25.16
N VAL A 62 -14.41 -27.40 -25.86
CA VAL A 62 -14.61 -26.08 -25.26
C VAL A 62 -15.83 -25.45 -25.90
N ALA A 63 -16.83 -25.16 -25.08
CA ALA A 63 -18.04 -24.47 -25.51
C ALA A 63 -18.17 -23.13 -24.78
N MET A 64 -18.77 -22.15 -25.45
CA MET A 64 -19.14 -20.89 -24.83
C MET A 64 -20.60 -20.99 -24.34
N THR A 65 -20.82 -21.07 -23.03
CA THR A 65 -22.15 -21.31 -22.44
C THR A 65 -22.88 -20.01 -22.16
N GLU A 66 -24.16 -19.90 -22.53
CA GLU A 66 -24.96 -18.66 -22.40
C GLU A 66 -25.27 -18.27 -20.95
N ASN A 67 -25.38 -19.24 -20.04
CA ASN A 67 -25.94 -19.02 -18.70
C ASN A 67 -24.90 -18.72 -17.59
N VAL A 68 -23.64 -18.45 -17.93
CA VAL A 68 -22.58 -18.26 -16.92
C VAL A 68 -21.97 -16.85 -17.01
N ARG A 69 -22.31 -16.01 -16.02
CA ARG A 69 -21.95 -14.59 -15.89
C ARG A 69 -20.45 -14.31 -15.95
N GLU A 70 -19.64 -15.03 -15.16
CA GLU A 70 -18.21 -14.72 -15.06
C GLU A 70 -17.29 -15.54 -15.98
N ARG A 71 -17.60 -16.83 -16.16
CA ARG A 71 -16.72 -17.83 -16.78
C ARG A 71 -17.39 -18.48 -17.99
N PRO A 72 -17.47 -17.76 -19.13
CA PRO A 72 -18.29 -18.12 -20.28
C PRO A 72 -17.77 -19.34 -21.03
N PHE A 73 -16.49 -19.68 -20.93
CA PHE A 73 -15.90 -20.82 -21.63
C PHE A 73 -15.87 -22.03 -20.72
N ARG A 74 -16.69 -23.04 -21.03
CA ARG A 74 -16.71 -24.34 -20.35
C ARG A 74 -15.85 -25.32 -21.14
N ALA A 75 -14.81 -25.81 -20.49
CA ALA A 75 -14.08 -26.98 -20.95
C ALA A 75 -14.73 -28.22 -20.35
N THR A 76 -15.19 -29.13 -21.20
CA THR A 76 -15.84 -30.38 -20.81
C THR A 76 -15.02 -31.54 -21.31
N VAL A 77 -14.60 -32.41 -20.39
CA VAL A 77 -13.87 -33.64 -20.68
C VAL A 77 -14.79 -34.81 -20.34
N GLY A 78 -15.29 -35.50 -21.35
CA GLY A 78 -16.11 -36.71 -21.19
C GLY A 78 -15.20 -37.93 -21.02
N LEU A 79 -15.49 -38.75 -20.01
CA LEU A 79 -14.70 -39.91 -19.64
C LEU A 79 -15.57 -41.14 -19.43
N ARG A 80 -14.99 -42.29 -19.73
CA ARG A 80 -15.54 -43.61 -19.45
C ARG A 80 -14.58 -44.41 -18.57
N TYR A 81 -15.13 -45.11 -17.59
CA TYR A 81 -14.36 -45.95 -16.67
C TYR A 81 -15.22 -47.09 -16.14
N GLU A 82 -14.57 -48.10 -15.57
CA GLU A 82 -15.26 -49.18 -14.86
C GLU A 82 -15.03 -49.03 -13.35
N TRP A 83 -16.10 -49.23 -12.59
CA TRP A 83 -16.09 -49.15 -11.13
C TRP A 83 -16.97 -50.25 -10.55
N GLY A 84 -16.42 -51.11 -9.69
CA GLY A 84 -17.17 -52.22 -9.07
C GLY A 84 -17.78 -53.21 -10.08
N GLY A 85 -17.15 -53.41 -11.23
CA GLY A 85 -17.65 -54.30 -12.31
C GLY A 85 -18.76 -53.71 -13.19
N GLN A 86 -19.07 -52.41 -13.05
CA GLN A 86 -20.00 -51.69 -13.91
C GLN A 86 -19.29 -50.56 -14.67
N ALA A 87 -19.69 -50.33 -15.92
CA ALA A 87 -19.19 -49.22 -16.72
C ALA A 87 -19.95 -47.92 -16.41
N TYR A 88 -19.22 -46.85 -16.20
CA TYR A 88 -19.72 -45.50 -15.95
C TYR A 88 -19.20 -44.53 -17.03
N THR A 89 -20.05 -43.58 -17.40
CA THR A 89 -19.68 -42.41 -18.20
C THR A 89 -19.95 -41.17 -17.38
N SER A 90 -18.97 -40.27 -17.28
CA SER A 90 -19.08 -39.01 -16.55
C SER A 90 -18.35 -37.90 -17.30
N SER A 91 -18.56 -36.65 -16.91
CA SER A 91 -17.92 -35.50 -17.53
C SER A 91 -17.36 -34.56 -16.47
N HIS A 92 -16.12 -34.12 -16.67
CA HIS A 92 -15.50 -33.12 -15.83
C HIS A 92 -15.57 -31.74 -16.50
N ASP A 93 -16.27 -30.82 -15.84
CA ASP A 93 -16.50 -29.46 -16.33
C ASP A 93 -15.64 -28.44 -15.59
N SER A 94 -14.91 -27.63 -16.36
CA SER A 94 -14.10 -26.53 -15.83
C SER A 94 -14.46 -25.21 -16.54
N GLY A 95 -14.78 -24.18 -15.74
CA GLY A 95 -15.11 -22.84 -16.26
C GLY A 95 -13.90 -21.91 -16.33
N PHE A 96 -13.76 -21.18 -17.44
CA PHE A 96 -12.67 -20.25 -17.71
C PHE A 96 -13.16 -18.89 -18.20
N ARG A 97 -12.39 -17.83 -17.90
CA ARG A 97 -12.62 -16.46 -18.39
C ARG A 97 -12.05 -16.21 -19.79
N ASP A 98 -11.11 -17.04 -20.25
CA ASP A 98 -10.32 -16.87 -21.48
C ASP A 98 -10.34 -18.19 -22.26
N TYR A 99 -10.77 -18.15 -23.53
CA TYR A 99 -10.86 -19.33 -24.39
C TYR A 99 -9.51 -20.05 -24.52
N ARG A 100 -8.40 -19.32 -24.60
CA ARG A 100 -7.06 -19.91 -24.71
C ARG A 100 -6.71 -20.77 -23.50
N LYS A 101 -7.12 -20.34 -22.29
CA LYS A 101 -6.91 -21.12 -21.07
C LYS A 101 -7.76 -22.40 -21.08
N ALA A 102 -9.02 -22.30 -21.51
CA ALA A 102 -9.90 -23.46 -21.69
C ALA A 102 -9.35 -24.45 -22.74
N SER A 103 -8.90 -23.95 -23.89
CA SER A 103 -8.34 -24.76 -24.97
C SER A 103 -7.02 -25.45 -24.55
N ARG A 104 -6.14 -24.76 -23.83
CA ARG A 104 -4.93 -25.40 -23.27
C ARG A 104 -5.23 -26.44 -22.20
N TYR A 105 -6.35 -26.31 -21.48
CA TYR A 105 -6.79 -27.31 -20.52
C TYR A 105 -7.26 -28.59 -21.25
N THR A 106 -8.14 -28.45 -22.25
CA THR A 106 -8.67 -29.60 -23.02
C THR A 106 -7.61 -30.31 -23.86
N GLN A 107 -6.61 -29.59 -24.39
CA GLN A 107 -5.49 -30.16 -25.14
C GLN A 107 -4.64 -31.17 -24.32
N ARG A 108 -4.75 -31.17 -22.98
CA ARG A 108 -4.09 -32.16 -22.11
C ARG A 108 -4.83 -33.51 -22.10
N PHE A 109 -6.10 -33.51 -22.49
CA PHE A 109 -7.00 -34.65 -22.45
C PHE A 109 -7.46 -34.97 -23.87
N VAL A 110 -6.65 -35.68 -24.63
CA VAL A 110 -6.97 -36.04 -26.02
C VAL A 110 -7.90 -37.28 -26.03
N PRO A 111 -8.93 -37.35 -26.88
CA PRO A 111 -9.75 -38.55 -27.01
C PRO A 111 -8.92 -39.82 -27.22
N GLY A 112 -9.28 -40.89 -26.52
CA GLY A 112 -8.56 -42.16 -26.47
C GLY A 112 -7.45 -42.23 -25.42
N LEU A 113 -7.04 -41.10 -24.82
CA LEU A 113 -6.04 -41.08 -23.75
C LEU A 113 -6.59 -41.71 -22.48
N SER A 114 -5.84 -42.65 -21.90
CA SER A 114 -6.11 -43.16 -20.56
C SER A 114 -5.44 -42.25 -19.52
N VAL A 115 -6.20 -41.78 -18.55
CA VAL A 115 -5.76 -40.90 -17.47
C VAL A 115 -6.20 -41.46 -16.13
N GLU A 116 -5.42 -41.15 -15.09
CA GLU A 116 -5.87 -41.40 -13.72
C GLU A 116 -6.95 -40.39 -13.36
N CYS A 117 -8.06 -40.90 -12.84
CA CYS A 117 -9.17 -40.12 -12.31
C CYS A 117 -9.47 -40.55 -10.88
N PHE A 118 -10.07 -39.64 -10.13
CA PHE A 118 -10.48 -39.88 -8.75
C PHE A 118 -12.00 -40.02 -8.71
N VAL A 119 -12.51 -41.16 -8.24
CA VAL A 119 -13.95 -41.48 -8.21
C VAL A 119 -14.44 -41.49 -6.76
N ASP A 120 -15.58 -40.86 -6.48
CA ASP A 120 -16.20 -40.92 -5.14
C ASP A 120 -16.74 -42.35 -4.88
N PRO A 121 -16.23 -43.09 -3.88
CA PRO A 121 -16.71 -44.44 -3.58
C PRO A 121 -18.20 -44.47 -3.18
N GLY A 122 -18.72 -43.39 -2.59
CA GLY A 122 -20.12 -43.26 -2.19
C GLY A 122 -21.04 -42.80 -3.32
N SER A 123 -20.49 -42.25 -4.42
CA SER A 123 -21.22 -41.81 -5.60
C SER A 123 -20.36 -41.99 -6.85
N PRO A 124 -20.32 -43.19 -7.46
CA PRO A 124 -19.41 -43.48 -8.57
C PRO A 124 -19.63 -42.66 -9.84
N ARG A 125 -20.68 -41.82 -9.90
CA ARG A 125 -20.91 -40.84 -10.99
C ARG A 125 -20.09 -39.57 -10.81
N ASP A 126 -19.71 -39.25 -9.59
CA ASP A 126 -18.90 -38.08 -9.26
C ASP A 126 -17.42 -38.44 -9.37
N MET A 127 -16.71 -37.71 -10.23
CA MET A 127 -15.29 -37.91 -10.45
C MET A 127 -14.55 -36.60 -10.70
N ALA A 128 -13.24 -36.63 -10.47
CA ALA A 128 -12.34 -35.50 -10.66
C ALA A 128 -11.07 -35.93 -11.39
N LEU A 129 -10.58 -35.07 -12.27
CA LEU A 129 -9.32 -35.28 -13.02
C LEU A 129 -8.07 -34.81 -12.27
N ALA A 130 -8.23 -34.10 -11.16
CA ALA A 130 -7.12 -33.60 -10.36
C ALA A 130 -7.53 -33.44 -8.90
N ARG A 131 -6.57 -33.68 -8.01
CA ARG A 131 -6.69 -33.29 -6.60
C ARG A 131 -6.29 -31.83 -6.46
N GLY A 132 -7.10 -31.06 -5.73
CA GLY A 132 -6.74 -29.70 -5.33
C GLY A 132 -5.47 -29.71 -4.48
N ALA A 133 -4.70 -28.63 -4.50
CA ALA A 133 -3.46 -28.57 -3.74
C ALA A 133 -3.76 -28.44 -2.23
N PRO A 134 -3.18 -29.30 -1.36
CA PRO A 134 -3.58 -29.36 0.05
C PRO A 134 -3.15 -28.11 0.84
N TRP A 135 -2.14 -27.39 0.35
CA TRP A 135 -1.69 -26.13 0.92
C TRP A 135 -2.75 -25.03 0.86
N ILE A 136 -3.84 -25.19 0.11
CA ILE A 136 -4.98 -24.26 0.15
C ILE A 136 -5.55 -24.18 1.57
N ALA A 137 -5.42 -25.23 2.39
CA ALA A 137 -5.77 -25.19 3.81
C ALA A 137 -4.98 -24.13 4.61
N LEU A 138 -3.78 -23.72 4.15
CA LEU A 138 -3.02 -22.63 4.78
C LEU A 138 -3.73 -21.28 4.65
N PHE A 139 -4.60 -21.09 3.66
CA PHE A 139 -5.40 -19.87 3.57
C PHE A 139 -6.39 -19.73 4.72
N LEU A 140 -6.73 -20.82 5.43
CA LEU A 140 -7.55 -20.75 6.66
C LEU A 140 -6.82 -20.02 7.80
N LEU A 141 -5.49 -19.90 7.74
CA LEU A 141 -4.72 -19.14 8.72
C LEU A 141 -4.98 -17.63 8.62
N LEU A 142 -5.29 -17.12 7.42
CA LEU A 142 -5.47 -15.69 7.20
C LEU A 142 -6.66 -15.11 7.98
N PRO A 143 -7.89 -15.66 7.92
CA PRO A 143 -8.98 -15.22 8.78
C PRO A 143 -8.73 -15.55 10.26
N LEU A 144 -7.98 -16.61 10.60
CA LEU A 144 -7.59 -16.88 12.00
C LEU A 144 -6.68 -15.78 12.59
N VAL A 145 -5.81 -15.18 11.79
CA VAL A 145 -5.02 -14.00 12.22
C VAL A 145 -5.95 -12.83 12.52
N VAL A 146 -6.95 -12.59 11.67
CA VAL A 146 -7.96 -11.53 11.90
C VAL A 146 -8.77 -11.79 13.18
N VAL A 147 -9.19 -13.04 13.41
CA VAL A 147 -9.85 -13.49 14.65
C VAL A 147 -8.94 -13.28 15.87
N ALA A 148 -7.65 -13.62 15.76
CA ALA A 148 -6.69 -13.45 16.84
C ALA A 148 -6.44 -11.96 17.15
N VAL A 149 -6.43 -11.08 16.13
CA VAL A 149 -6.32 -9.63 16.32
C VAL A 149 -7.59 -9.06 16.98
N GLY A 150 -8.78 -9.46 16.53
CA GLY A 150 -10.05 -9.04 17.13
C GLY A 150 -10.20 -9.54 18.57
N GLY A 151 -10.02 -10.84 18.80
CA GLY A 151 -10.13 -11.47 20.11
C GLY A 151 -9.02 -11.01 21.07
N GLY A 152 -7.78 -10.89 20.59
CA GLY A 152 -6.65 -10.37 21.36
C GLY A 152 -6.79 -8.90 21.73
N GLY A 153 -7.33 -8.07 20.82
CA GLY A 153 -7.66 -6.67 21.10
C GLY A 153 -8.75 -6.53 22.14
N LEU A 154 -9.83 -7.32 22.06
CA LEU A 154 -10.89 -7.37 23.07
C LEU A 154 -10.37 -7.84 24.43
N TYR A 155 -9.57 -8.92 24.44
CA TYR A 155 -8.92 -9.41 25.66
C TYR A 155 -8.00 -8.35 26.28
N GLY A 156 -7.24 -7.66 25.42
CA GLY A 156 -6.35 -6.54 25.78
C GLY A 156 -7.08 -5.40 26.48
N ILE A 157 -8.26 -5.01 25.99
CA ILE A 157 -9.05 -3.90 26.53
C ILE A 157 -9.70 -4.25 27.86
N TRP A 158 -10.23 -5.48 27.97
CA TRP A 158 -11.11 -5.87 29.10
C TRP A 158 -10.39 -6.64 30.21
N PHE A 159 -9.31 -7.35 29.90
CA PHE A 159 -8.67 -8.28 30.84
C PHE A 159 -7.18 -8.02 31.06
N HIS A 160 -6.52 -7.18 30.25
CA HIS A 160 -5.10 -6.90 30.44
C HIS A 160 -4.87 -5.86 31.54
N ARG A 161 -4.33 -6.33 32.68
CA ARG A 161 -3.70 -5.46 33.68
C ARG A 161 -2.24 -5.25 33.25
N PRO A 162 -1.74 -4.01 33.07
CA PRO A 162 -0.37 -3.80 32.62
C PRO A 162 0.61 -4.37 33.65
N GLY A 163 1.34 -5.41 33.25
CA GLY A 163 2.44 -5.97 34.02
C GLY A 163 3.63 -5.02 33.98
N VAL A 164 4.04 -4.54 35.17
CA VAL A 164 5.25 -3.73 35.37
C VAL A 164 6.48 -4.63 35.24
N ARG A 165 6.93 -4.93 34.02
CA ARG A 165 8.29 -5.40 33.74
C ARG A 165 8.58 -5.35 32.24
N ALA A 166 9.19 -4.25 31.81
CA ALA A 166 9.80 -4.13 30.49
C ALA A 166 11.11 -4.95 30.45
N LYS A 167 11.26 -5.83 29.46
CA LYS A 167 12.53 -6.53 29.18
C LYS A 167 13.58 -5.53 28.62
N PRO A 168 14.87 -5.70 28.92
CA PRO A 168 15.92 -4.74 28.57
C PRO A 168 16.14 -4.56 27.05
N LEU A 169 16.47 -3.32 26.66
CA LEU A 169 16.36 -2.73 25.31
C LEU A 169 17.63 -2.83 24.42
N SER A 170 18.67 -3.57 24.82
CA SER A 170 19.92 -3.67 24.04
C SER A 170 19.80 -4.45 22.71
N HIS A 171 18.67 -5.12 22.46
CA HIS A 171 18.48 -5.97 21.27
C HIS A 171 17.89 -5.22 20.04
N ARG A 172 17.58 -3.92 20.13
CA ARG A 172 16.51 -3.33 19.29
C ARG A 172 16.89 -2.11 18.42
N ARG A 173 18.16 -1.66 18.42
CA ARG A 173 18.74 -0.88 17.26
C ARG A 173 18.74 -1.67 15.97
N ARG A 174 19.00 -2.97 16.10
CA ARG A 174 18.80 -3.95 15.04
C ARG A 174 17.31 -3.99 14.64
N GLY A 175 16.42 -4.04 15.62
CA GLY A 175 14.96 -4.10 15.46
C GLY A 175 14.35 -3.03 14.56
N THR A 176 14.57 -1.73 14.79
CA THR A 176 13.91 -0.67 14.00
C THR A 176 14.40 -0.62 12.54
N GLN A 177 15.69 -0.90 12.31
CA GLN A 177 16.22 -1.07 10.97
C GLN A 177 15.65 -2.35 10.32
N TYR A 178 15.52 -3.46 11.05
CA TYR A 178 14.86 -4.67 10.55
C TYR A 178 13.35 -4.50 10.37
N VAL A 179 12.69 -3.58 11.08
CA VAL A 179 11.27 -3.24 10.89
C VAL A 179 11.09 -2.37 9.66
N ALA A 180 11.95 -1.37 9.43
CA ALA A 180 11.92 -0.57 8.20
C ALA A 180 12.37 -1.40 6.97
N LEU A 181 13.36 -2.28 7.13
CA LEU A 181 13.75 -3.26 6.10
C LEU A 181 12.66 -4.30 5.90
N GLY A 182 12.02 -4.76 6.98
CA GLY A 182 10.91 -5.71 6.93
C GLY A 182 9.70 -5.11 6.24
N ALA A 183 9.36 -3.86 6.55
CA ALA A 183 8.31 -3.11 5.87
C ALA A 183 8.68 -2.82 4.42
N GLY A 184 9.89 -2.32 4.14
CA GLY A 184 10.37 -2.07 2.77
C GLY A 184 10.39 -3.34 1.91
N ALA A 185 10.88 -4.45 2.47
CA ALA A 185 10.84 -5.77 1.82
C ALA A 185 9.40 -6.26 1.64
N LEU A 186 8.53 -6.09 2.63
CA LEU A 186 7.11 -6.42 2.53
C LEU A 186 6.45 -5.63 1.40
N PHE A 187 6.61 -4.30 1.35
CA PHE A 187 6.06 -3.46 0.29
C PHE A 187 6.62 -3.80 -1.09
N ALA A 188 7.92 -4.12 -1.19
CA ALA A 188 8.54 -4.54 -2.45
C ALA A 188 8.04 -5.92 -2.90
N ILE A 189 7.96 -6.90 -2.00
CA ILE A 189 7.47 -8.26 -2.30
C ILE A 189 5.99 -8.22 -2.66
N VAL A 190 5.17 -7.52 -1.87
CA VAL A 190 3.73 -7.39 -2.10
C VAL A 190 3.48 -6.62 -3.39
N GLY A 191 4.10 -5.44 -3.58
CA GLY A 191 3.95 -4.65 -4.80
C GLY A 191 4.41 -5.41 -6.05
N GLY A 192 5.61 -6.01 -6.02
CA GLY A 192 6.13 -6.81 -7.12
C GLY A 192 5.30 -8.07 -7.40
N GLY A 193 4.87 -8.76 -6.35
CA GLY A 193 4.02 -9.95 -6.45
C GLY A 193 2.63 -9.65 -7.02
N LEU A 194 1.99 -8.58 -6.55
CA LEU A 194 0.71 -8.11 -7.09
C LEU A 194 0.83 -7.69 -8.56
N TYR A 195 1.88 -6.93 -8.92
CA TYR A 195 2.13 -6.58 -10.33
C TYR A 195 2.32 -7.83 -11.19
N TRP A 196 3.16 -8.78 -10.74
CA TRP A 196 3.41 -10.02 -11.46
C TRP A 196 2.14 -10.86 -11.65
N ALA A 197 1.36 -11.04 -10.59
CA ALA A 197 0.16 -11.88 -10.60
C ALA A 197 -1.01 -11.25 -11.39
N LEU A 198 -1.20 -9.94 -11.27
CA LEU A 198 -2.40 -9.26 -11.78
C LEU A 198 -2.17 -8.49 -13.08
N CYS A 199 -0.99 -7.88 -13.25
CA CYS A 199 -0.77 -6.87 -14.29
C CYS A 199 0.22 -7.32 -15.38
N HIS A 200 1.27 -8.05 -15.01
CA HIS A 200 2.44 -8.29 -15.87
C HIS A 200 2.07 -8.90 -17.22
N GLN A 201 1.22 -9.94 -17.25
CA GLN A 201 0.86 -10.59 -18.52
C GLN A 201 0.09 -9.63 -19.44
N THR A 202 -0.90 -8.90 -18.91
CA THR A 202 -1.73 -7.98 -19.68
C THR A 202 -0.92 -6.79 -20.19
N VAL A 203 -0.09 -6.19 -19.34
CA VAL A 203 0.78 -5.06 -19.71
C VAL A 203 1.81 -5.47 -20.75
N ARG A 204 2.43 -6.64 -20.59
CA ARG A 204 3.39 -7.16 -21.56
C ARG A 204 2.74 -7.48 -22.92
N ASP A 205 1.58 -8.13 -22.92
CA ASP A 205 0.87 -8.41 -24.17
C ASP A 205 0.41 -7.10 -24.83
N TRP A 206 0.00 -6.08 -24.06
CA TRP A 206 -0.35 -4.74 -24.60
C TRP A 206 0.84 -4.04 -25.27
N ILE A 207 2.00 -4.00 -24.61
CA ILE A 207 3.23 -3.44 -25.18
C ILE A 207 3.65 -4.23 -26.43
N GLY A 208 3.63 -5.56 -26.37
CA GLY A 208 3.97 -6.43 -27.50
C GLY A 208 3.01 -6.31 -28.68
N SER A 209 1.74 -5.98 -28.44
CA SER A 209 0.71 -5.87 -29.47
C SER A 209 0.96 -4.79 -30.51
N GLN A 210 1.90 -3.86 -30.26
CA GLN A 210 2.31 -2.88 -31.25
C GLN A 210 2.96 -3.51 -32.49
N GLY A 211 3.58 -4.69 -32.33
CA GLY A 211 4.20 -5.46 -33.42
C GLY A 211 3.37 -6.66 -33.91
N TRP A 212 2.12 -6.82 -33.45
CA TRP A 212 1.27 -7.96 -33.86
C TRP A 212 0.72 -7.78 -35.28
N LEU A 213 0.56 -8.91 -35.98
CA LEU A 213 0.12 -8.96 -37.37
C LEU A 213 -1.38 -8.74 -37.48
N GLN A 214 -1.80 -7.85 -38.39
CA GLN A 214 -3.20 -7.69 -38.74
C GLN A 214 -3.66 -8.88 -39.58
N THR A 215 -4.60 -9.65 -39.05
CA THR A 215 -5.13 -10.87 -39.65
C THR A 215 -6.65 -10.78 -39.72
N GLU A 216 -7.22 -11.21 -40.83
CA GLU A 216 -8.66 -11.32 -40.98
C GLU A 216 -9.21 -12.41 -40.04
N CYS A 217 -10.27 -12.09 -39.29
CA CYS A 217 -10.92 -12.98 -38.36
C CYS A 217 -12.44 -12.91 -38.49
N LEU A 218 -13.11 -14.04 -38.23
CA LEU A 218 -14.57 -14.12 -38.21
C LEU A 218 -15.05 -14.17 -36.77
N VAL A 219 -15.95 -13.26 -36.41
CA VAL A 219 -16.60 -13.22 -35.09
C VAL A 219 -17.65 -14.33 -35.01
N GLU A 220 -17.38 -15.36 -34.21
CA GLU A 220 -18.29 -16.49 -33.96
C GLU A 220 -19.27 -16.21 -32.81
N ALA A 221 -18.89 -15.40 -31.81
CA ALA A 221 -19.75 -14.97 -30.72
C ALA A 221 -19.44 -13.54 -30.27
N SER A 222 -20.47 -12.81 -29.84
CA SER A 222 -20.41 -11.42 -29.38
C SER A 222 -21.56 -11.17 -28.42
N ARG A 223 -21.28 -11.05 -27.13
CA ARG A 223 -22.33 -10.87 -26.09
C ARG A 223 -21.89 -10.06 -24.88
N LEU A 224 -22.86 -9.51 -24.16
CA LEU A 224 -22.63 -8.79 -22.91
C LEU A 224 -22.77 -9.75 -21.73
N SER A 225 -21.75 -9.80 -20.89
CA SER A 225 -21.76 -10.48 -19.61
C SER A 225 -21.75 -9.45 -18.48
N GLU A 226 -22.49 -9.78 -17.42
CA GLU A 226 -22.59 -9.00 -16.18
C GLU A 226 -21.81 -9.74 -15.10
N GLU A 227 -21.03 -9.02 -14.30
CA GLU A 227 -20.21 -9.55 -13.21
C GLU A 227 -20.63 -8.85 -11.93
N ASP A 228 -20.95 -9.64 -10.90
CA ASP A 228 -21.29 -9.08 -9.59
C ASP A 228 -19.98 -8.59 -8.94
N THR A 229 -19.94 -7.31 -8.57
CA THR A 229 -18.77 -6.66 -7.95
C THR A 229 -19.16 -6.11 -6.58
N GLU A 230 -18.19 -5.93 -5.68
CA GLU A 230 -18.44 -5.42 -4.32
C GLU A 230 -19.20 -4.08 -4.32
N ASP A 231 -19.00 -3.26 -5.37
CA ASP A 231 -19.57 -1.92 -5.52
C ASP A 231 -20.74 -1.84 -6.53
N GLY A 232 -21.23 -2.97 -7.07
CA GLY A 232 -22.34 -2.99 -8.04
C GLY A 232 -22.21 -4.06 -9.13
N THR A 233 -22.66 -3.75 -10.35
CA THR A 233 -22.58 -4.69 -11.51
C THR A 233 -21.52 -4.21 -12.52
N GLY A 234 -20.44 -4.96 -12.66
CA GLY A 234 -19.46 -4.80 -13.71
C GLY A 234 -19.94 -5.39 -15.04
N TYR A 235 -19.45 -4.88 -16.17
CA TYR A 235 -19.81 -5.39 -17.49
C TYR A 235 -18.58 -5.85 -18.28
N ARG A 236 -18.80 -6.82 -19.17
CA ARG A 236 -17.78 -7.31 -20.10
C ARG A 236 -18.40 -7.72 -21.42
N ALA A 237 -17.81 -7.28 -22.53
CA ALA A 237 -18.09 -7.85 -23.84
C ALA A 237 -17.25 -9.13 -24.03
N ASP A 238 -17.94 -10.27 -24.11
CA ASP A 238 -17.35 -11.57 -24.37
C ASP A 238 -17.45 -11.88 -25.87
N PHE A 239 -16.29 -12.15 -26.47
CA PHE A 239 -16.18 -12.50 -27.88
C PHE A 239 -15.60 -13.90 -28.05
N LEU A 240 -15.91 -14.52 -29.16
CA LEU A 240 -15.17 -15.65 -29.71
C LEU A 240 -14.99 -15.37 -31.20
N TYR A 241 -13.77 -15.44 -31.69
CA TYR A 241 -13.47 -15.24 -33.10
C TYR A 241 -12.42 -16.24 -33.58
N ARG A 242 -12.56 -16.69 -34.82
CA ARG A 242 -11.62 -17.60 -35.48
C ARG A 242 -10.79 -16.87 -36.54
N TYR A 243 -9.55 -17.30 -36.72
CA TYR A 243 -8.63 -16.77 -37.71
C TYR A 243 -7.66 -17.88 -38.15
N ARG A 244 -6.99 -17.66 -39.28
CA ARG A 244 -5.95 -18.57 -39.78
C ARG A 244 -4.58 -17.92 -39.66
N HIS A 245 -3.62 -18.68 -39.16
CA HIS A 245 -2.22 -18.29 -39.12
C HIS A 245 -1.38 -19.47 -39.64
N GLN A 246 -0.59 -19.23 -40.70
CA GLN A 246 0.25 -20.25 -41.36
C GLN A 246 -0.53 -21.55 -41.69
N GLY A 247 -1.73 -21.42 -42.25
CA GLY A 247 -2.56 -22.55 -42.66
C GLY A 247 -3.29 -23.30 -41.53
N LYS A 248 -3.03 -22.97 -40.26
CA LYS A 248 -3.73 -23.54 -39.10
C LYS A 248 -4.79 -22.58 -38.57
N GLU A 249 -5.95 -23.14 -38.19
CA GLU A 249 -7.03 -22.38 -37.57
C GLU A 249 -6.77 -22.18 -36.07
N TYR A 250 -6.98 -20.96 -35.60
CA TYR A 250 -6.89 -20.54 -34.21
C TYR A 250 -8.17 -19.81 -33.80
N ARG A 251 -8.45 -19.80 -32.49
CA ARG A 251 -9.55 -19.05 -31.88
C ARG A 251 -9.03 -18.22 -30.72
N ALA A 252 -9.60 -17.04 -30.55
CA ALA A 252 -9.34 -16.17 -29.40
C ALA A 252 -10.61 -15.44 -28.97
N SER A 253 -10.58 -14.91 -27.75
CA SER A 253 -11.73 -14.28 -27.10
C SER A 253 -11.47 -12.87 -26.57
N ARG A 254 -10.23 -12.37 -26.69
CA ARG A 254 -9.84 -11.09 -26.10
C ARG A 254 -10.26 -9.94 -27.02
N ALA A 255 -11.10 -9.05 -26.52
CA ALA A 255 -11.46 -7.82 -27.22
C ALA A 255 -10.34 -6.77 -27.13
N ARG A 256 -9.87 -6.50 -25.90
CA ARG A 256 -8.90 -5.45 -25.57
C ARG A 256 -8.07 -5.81 -24.35
N PHE A 257 -7.00 -5.08 -24.09
CA PHE A 257 -6.18 -5.23 -22.87
C PHE A 257 -6.78 -4.43 -21.74
N ARG A 258 -7.28 -5.10 -20.69
CA ARG A 258 -7.89 -4.45 -19.52
C ARG A 258 -7.60 -5.24 -18.24
N LEU A 259 -7.58 -4.54 -17.11
CA LEU A 259 -7.38 -5.13 -15.78
C LEU A 259 -8.69 -5.26 -14.98
N MET A 260 -9.70 -4.44 -15.30
CA MET A 260 -10.99 -4.43 -14.61
C MET A 260 -12.16 -4.61 -15.58
N SER A 261 -13.34 -4.88 -15.02
CA SER A 261 -14.61 -4.82 -15.74
C SER A 261 -14.89 -3.39 -16.23
N GLY A 262 -15.65 -3.28 -17.31
CA GLY A 262 -16.02 -2.01 -17.91
C GLY A 262 -17.44 -1.60 -17.51
N ASN A 263 -17.86 -0.42 -17.94
CA ASN A 263 -19.25 0.01 -17.80
C ASN A 263 -20.12 -0.55 -18.94
N ARG A 264 -21.44 -0.65 -18.69
CA ARG A 264 -22.42 -1.20 -19.65
C ARG A 264 -22.36 -0.56 -21.03
N SER A 265 -22.21 0.76 -21.07
CA SER A 265 -22.28 1.53 -22.32
C SER A 265 -21.08 1.29 -23.23
N GLY A 266 -19.87 1.23 -22.67
CA GLY A 266 -18.64 0.96 -23.40
C GLY A 266 -18.60 -0.47 -23.93
N GLU A 267 -19.01 -1.44 -23.10
CA GLU A 267 -19.05 -2.84 -23.52
C GLU A 267 -20.13 -3.09 -24.59
N ARG A 268 -21.30 -2.44 -24.51
CA ARG A 268 -22.31 -2.48 -25.59
C ARG A 268 -21.82 -1.86 -26.89
N ALA A 269 -20.98 -0.82 -26.83
CA ALA A 269 -20.42 -0.21 -28.03
C ALA A 269 -19.47 -1.17 -28.78
N LEU A 270 -18.72 -1.99 -28.05
CA LEU A 270 -17.87 -3.04 -28.64
C LEU A 270 -18.70 -4.10 -29.36
N LEU A 271 -19.81 -4.54 -28.77
CA LEU A 271 -20.70 -5.54 -29.40
C LEU A 271 -21.30 -5.03 -30.70
N LYS A 272 -21.67 -3.74 -30.76
CA LYS A 272 -22.15 -3.10 -31.99
C LYS A 272 -21.07 -2.99 -33.06
N ARG A 273 -19.81 -2.84 -32.67
CA ARG A 273 -18.66 -2.74 -33.58
C ARG A 273 -18.26 -4.11 -34.16
N TYR A 274 -18.42 -5.16 -33.36
CA TYR A 274 -18.04 -6.54 -33.70
C TYR A 274 -19.23 -7.51 -33.53
N PRO A 275 -20.29 -7.42 -34.35
CA PRO A 275 -21.42 -8.37 -34.31
C PRO A 275 -21.03 -9.77 -34.77
N VAL A 276 -21.81 -10.77 -34.34
CA VAL A 276 -21.65 -12.18 -34.77
C VAL A 276 -21.78 -12.30 -36.29
N GLY A 277 -20.95 -13.14 -36.90
CA GLY A 277 -20.90 -13.39 -38.34
C GLY A 277 -20.11 -12.34 -39.14
N GLN A 278 -19.63 -11.27 -38.50
CA GLN A 278 -18.83 -10.25 -39.16
C GLN A 278 -17.37 -10.69 -39.31
N THR A 279 -16.80 -10.39 -40.48
CA THR A 279 -15.35 -10.41 -40.69
C THR A 279 -14.73 -9.11 -40.17
N ALA A 280 -13.76 -9.22 -39.28
CA ALA A 280 -13.03 -8.11 -38.67
C ALA A 280 -11.51 -8.34 -38.76
N VAL A 281 -10.73 -7.29 -38.50
CA VAL A 281 -9.27 -7.43 -38.38
C VAL A 281 -8.93 -7.67 -36.91
N CYS A 282 -8.29 -8.80 -36.60
CA CYS A 282 -7.65 -9.02 -35.30
C CYS A 282 -6.13 -8.85 -35.42
N LEU A 283 -5.49 -8.61 -34.28
CA LEU A 283 -4.05 -8.52 -34.15
C LEU A 283 -3.55 -9.82 -33.55
N VAL A 284 -2.70 -10.55 -34.26
CA VAL A 284 -2.18 -11.86 -33.88
C VAL A 284 -0.69 -11.77 -33.56
N ASP A 285 -0.28 -12.33 -32.42
CA ASP A 285 1.13 -12.42 -32.03
C ASP A 285 1.87 -13.39 -32.98
N PRO A 286 2.86 -12.94 -33.77
CA PRO A 286 3.60 -13.82 -34.67
C PRO A 286 4.45 -14.87 -33.92
N GLY A 287 4.84 -14.61 -32.68
CA GLY A 287 5.61 -15.55 -31.86
C GLY A 287 4.75 -16.57 -31.10
N ASP A 288 3.46 -16.29 -30.92
CA ASP A 288 2.50 -17.16 -30.26
C ASP A 288 1.10 -16.94 -30.84
N PRO A 289 0.73 -17.60 -31.96
CA PRO A 289 -0.54 -17.37 -32.65
C PRO A 289 -1.77 -17.81 -31.85
N THR A 290 -1.61 -18.29 -30.61
CA THR A 290 -2.72 -18.44 -29.67
C THR A 290 -3.11 -17.12 -29.00
N ARG A 291 -2.32 -16.06 -29.19
CA ARG A 291 -2.61 -14.71 -28.68
C ARG A 291 -3.10 -13.84 -29.82
N ALA A 292 -4.33 -13.37 -29.67
CA ALA A 292 -4.89 -12.35 -30.52
C ALA A 292 -5.76 -11.38 -29.73
N VAL A 293 -5.98 -10.20 -30.29
CA VAL A 293 -6.83 -9.15 -29.73
C VAL A 293 -7.57 -8.40 -30.86
N LEU A 294 -8.81 -7.95 -30.63
CA LEU A 294 -9.56 -7.14 -31.61
C LEU A 294 -9.07 -5.68 -31.63
N GLU A 295 -8.84 -5.10 -30.45
CA GLU A 295 -8.40 -3.71 -30.27
C GLU A 295 -7.14 -3.63 -29.40
N ARG A 296 -6.07 -3.04 -29.94
CA ARG A 296 -4.83 -2.69 -29.21
C ARG A 296 -4.89 -1.37 -28.44
N GLY A 297 -6.05 -0.71 -28.44
CA GLY A 297 -6.24 0.58 -27.79
C GLY A 297 -5.89 0.55 -26.31
N PHE A 298 -5.43 1.68 -25.78
CA PHE A 298 -5.15 1.83 -24.36
C PHE A 298 -6.48 1.89 -23.58
N ASP A 299 -6.69 0.91 -22.71
CA ASP A 299 -7.80 0.93 -21.75
C ASP A 299 -7.36 1.60 -20.45
N LYS A 300 -8.20 2.50 -19.92
CA LYS A 300 -7.88 3.28 -18.71
C LYS A 300 -7.62 2.38 -17.49
N SER A 301 -8.19 1.18 -17.43
CA SER A 301 -7.93 0.25 -16.32
C SER A 301 -6.47 -0.18 -16.23
N LEU A 302 -5.67 -0.05 -17.29
CA LEU A 302 -4.22 -0.31 -17.24
C LEU A 302 -3.49 0.61 -16.25
N PHE A 303 -4.02 1.78 -15.92
CA PHE A 303 -3.45 2.65 -14.87
C PHE A 303 -3.47 2.01 -13.49
N LEU A 304 -4.33 1.03 -13.23
CA LEU A 304 -4.32 0.27 -11.98
C LEU A 304 -3.00 -0.47 -11.77
N ALA A 305 -2.24 -0.76 -12.83
CA ALA A 305 -0.90 -1.32 -12.73
C ALA A 305 0.10 -0.37 -12.06
N LEU A 306 -0.17 0.94 -12.00
CA LEU A 306 0.69 1.91 -11.31
C LEU A 306 0.64 1.77 -9.79
N ILE A 307 -0.45 1.26 -9.22
CA ILE A 307 -0.59 1.06 -7.77
C ILE A 307 0.47 0.06 -7.25
N PRO A 308 0.54 -1.19 -7.74
CA PRO A 308 1.56 -2.13 -7.28
C PRO A 308 2.98 -1.67 -7.64
N VAL A 309 3.16 -0.92 -8.75
CA VAL A 309 4.44 -0.30 -9.11
C VAL A 309 4.86 0.77 -8.09
N ALA A 310 3.92 1.59 -7.61
CA ALA A 310 4.18 2.60 -6.58
C ALA A 310 4.54 1.95 -5.23
N PHE A 311 3.85 0.86 -4.85
CA PHE A 311 4.17 0.08 -3.64
C PHE A 311 5.56 -0.53 -3.75
N PHE A 312 5.90 -1.10 -4.92
CA PHE A 312 7.24 -1.61 -5.20
C PHE A 312 8.29 -0.51 -5.11
N GLY A 313 8.09 0.62 -5.79
CA GLY A 313 9.01 1.75 -5.77
C GLY A 313 9.21 2.33 -4.37
N PHE A 314 8.13 2.46 -3.58
CA PHE A 314 8.19 2.87 -2.19
C PHE A 314 8.98 1.88 -1.33
N GLY A 315 8.75 0.57 -1.49
CA GLY A 315 9.52 -0.48 -0.83
C GLY A 315 11.02 -0.40 -1.17
N VAL A 316 11.35 -0.22 -2.47
CA VAL A 316 12.74 -0.03 -2.92
C VAL A 316 13.36 1.23 -2.35
N LEU A 317 12.63 2.35 -2.26
CA LEU A 317 13.11 3.58 -1.64
C LEU A 317 13.43 3.40 -0.15
N LEU A 318 12.57 2.68 0.59
CA LEU A 318 12.81 2.35 2.00
C LEU A 318 14.05 1.45 2.17
N LEU A 319 14.27 0.51 1.24
CA LEU A 319 15.45 -0.36 1.24
C LEU A 319 16.73 0.39 0.81
N ALA A 320 16.62 1.33 -0.14
CA ALA A 320 17.71 2.14 -0.69
C ALA A 320 18.14 3.28 0.24
N GLY A 321 17.34 3.64 1.26
CA GLY A 321 17.73 4.54 2.36
C GLY A 321 18.90 4.05 3.22
N ARG A 322 19.56 2.95 2.81
CA ARG A 322 20.71 2.34 3.48
C ARG A 322 22.00 2.97 2.96
N GLY A 323 22.64 3.82 3.77
CA GLY A 323 23.98 4.30 3.43
C GLY A 323 24.65 5.35 4.32
N ARG A 324 24.01 5.86 5.38
CA ARG A 324 24.72 6.71 6.34
C ARG A 324 24.83 5.99 7.67
N THR A 325 26.02 5.45 7.94
CA THR A 325 26.56 5.41 9.29
C THR A 325 26.21 6.74 9.94
N THR A 326 25.41 6.73 11.02
CA THR A 326 24.88 7.95 11.64
C THR A 326 26.05 8.87 11.98
N PRO A 327 26.22 10.01 11.28
CA PRO A 327 27.06 11.08 11.77
C PRO A 327 26.46 11.58 13.10
N PRO A 328 27.21 12.36 13.91
CA PRO A 328 26.58 13.19 14.94
C PRO A 328 25.35 13.92 14.36
N PRO A 329 24.33 14.26 15.18
CA PRO A 329 23.08 14.85 14.70
C PRO A 329 23.40 15.91 13.66
N THR A 330 22.92 15.70 12.43
CA THR A 330 23.41 16.38 11.23
C THR A 330 23.38 17.89 11.46
N GLY A 331 24.56 18.50 11.67
CA GLY A 331 24.68 19.93 12.02
C GLY A 331 25.44 20.25 13.31
N ALA A 332 25.68 19.28 14.21
CA ALA A 332 26.50 19.49 15.41
C ALA A 332 28.00 19.62 15.06
N PRO A 333 28.74 20.53 15.73
CA PRO A 333 30.19 20.64 15.55
C PRO A 333 30.92 19.38 16.00
N THR A 334 31.94 18.97 15.25
CA THR A 334 32.81 17.83 15.60
C THR A 334 34.09 18.23 16.33
N THR A 335 34.39 19.53 16.38
CA THR A 335 35.59 20.11 16.98
C THR A 335 35.24 20.92 18.23
N ASP A 336 36.21 21.07 19.16
CA ASP A 336 36.01 21.81 20.41
C ASP A 336 36.12 23.33 20.25
N GLY A 337 36.75 23.81 19.16
CA GLY A 337 36.94 25.23 18.89
C GLY A 337 35.66 25.98 18.50
N PRO A 338 35.76 27.29 18.22
CA PRO A 338 34.61 28.09 17.79
C PRO A 338 33.93 27.50 16.56
N ALA A 339 32.60 27.46 16.57
CA ALA A 339 31.82 26.83 15.51
C ALA A 339 30.55 27.62 15.19
N VAL A 340 30.14 27.58 13.93
CA VAL A 340 28.81 28.05 13.47
C VAL A 340 27.89 26.84 13.42
N LEU A 341 26.80 26.87 14.17
CA LEU A 341 25.83 25.78 14.22
C LEU A 341 25.01 25.74 12.94
N ARG A 342 24.70 24.53 12.46
CA ARG A 342 23.83 24.33 11.29
C ARG A 342 22.49 23.75 11.71
N PRO A 343 21.37 24.20 11.11
CA PRO A 343 20.06 23.66 11.41
C PRO A 343 19.96 22.21 10.93
N GLN A 344 19.27 21.37 11.71
CA GLN A 344 19.15 19.94 11.43
C GLN A 344 18.40 19.64 10.11
N THR A 345 17.42 20.47 9.75
CA THR A 345 16.70 20.38 8.48
C THR A 345 16.66 21.73 7.77
N GLY A 346 17.40 21.82 6.66
CA GLY A 346 17.41 23.02 5.83
C GLY A 346 16.05 23.29 5.18
N PRO A 347 15.68 24.57 4.97
CA PRO A 347 14.40 24.95 4.39
C PRO A 347 14.23 24.45 2.93
N VAL A 348 15.33 24.34 2.18
CA VAL A 348 15.35 23.74 0.82
C VAL A 348 14.97 22.26 0.87
N GLY A 349 15.43 21.51 1.86
CA GLY A 349 15.09 20.10 2.02
C GLY A 349 13.62 19.88 2.34
N ARG A 350 13.02 20.74 3.17
CA ARG A 350 11.59 20.75 3.47
C ARG A 350 10.75 21.04 2.21
N LEU A 351 11.14 22.04 1.44
CA LEU A 351 10.48 22.37 0.17
C LEU A 351 10.61 21.22 -0.85
N ALA A 352 11.81 20.68 -1.04
CA ALA A 352 12.03 19.60 -2.00
C ALA A 352 11.24 18.34 -1.62
N GLY A 353 11.26 17.96 -0.34
CA GLY A 353 10.48 16.81 0.15
C GLY A 353 8.97 17.01 -0.03
N CYS A 354 8.44 18.17 0.41
CA CYS A 354 7.03 18.50 0.25
C CYS A 354 6.63 18.61 -1.23
N GLY A 355 7.48 19.21 -2.07
CA GLY A 355 7.27 19.36 -3.51
C GLY A 355 7.23 18.03 -4.25
N CYS A 356 8.21 17.14 -4.02
CA CYS A 356 8.20 15.80 -4.61
C CYS A 356 6.96 15.00 -4.21
N PHE A 357 6.61 15.00 -2.93
CA PHE A 357 5.39 14.34 -2.46
C PHE A 357 4.15 14.91 -3.14
N THR A 358 4.02 16.24 -3.16
CA THR A 358 2.86 16.94 -3.73
C THR A 358 2.72 16.68 -5.22
N LEU A 359 3.81 16.70 -5.99
CA LEU A 359 3.80 16.44 -7.43
C LEU A 359 3.37 15.00 -7.74
N ILE A 360 3.94 14.01 -7.04
CA ILE A 360 3.59 12.60 -7.26
C ILE A 360 2.14 12.35 -6.86
N PHE A 361 1.75 12.79 -5.66
CA PHE A 361 0.42 12.59 -5.11
C PHE A 361 -0.66 13.25 -5.99
N ASN A 362 -0.49 14.53 -6.34
CA ASN A 362 -1.47 15.24 -7.18
C ASN A 362 -1.43 14.77 -8.64
N GLY A 363 -0.28 14.34 -9.16
CA GLY A 363 -0.18 13.77 -10.51
C GLY A 363 -1.04 12.51 -10.66
N VAL A 364 -0.96 11.60 -9.68
CA VAL A 364 -1.82 10.41 -9.64
C VAL A 364 -3.27 10.80 -9.39
N LEU A 365 -3.53 11.70 -8.44
CA LEU A 365 -4.88 12.12 -8.06
C LEU A 365 -5.65 12.77 -9.23
N THR A 366 -4.97 13.53 -10.10
CA THR A 366 -5.58 14.22 -11.24
C THR A 366 -6.26 13.24 -12.21
N ILE A 367 -5.76 12.00 -12.33
CA ILE A 367 -6.36 10.97 -13.18
C ILE A 367 -7.76 10.60 -12.66
N PHE A 368 -7.89 10.39 -11.35
CA PHE A 368 -9.16 10.07 -10.70
C PHE A 368 -10.11 11.27 -10.70
N ILE A 369 -9.60 12.49 -10.51
CA ILE A 369 -10.40 13.72 -10.61
C ILE A 369 -10.98 13.85 -12.02
N TRP A 370 -10.18 13.59 -13.06
CA TRP A 370 -10.64 13.67 -14.45
C TRP A 370 -11.75 12.66 -14.73
N GLU A 371 -11.64 11.43 -14.23
CA GLU A 371 -12.68 10.42 -14.37
C GLU A 371 -14.01 10.83 -13.71
N VAL A 372 -13.94 11.29 -12.45
CA VAL A 372 -15.13 11.78 -11.73
C VAL A 372 -15.73 13.00 -12.43
N ALA A 373 -14.90 13.96 -12.86
CA ALA A 373 -15.35 15.15 -13.58
C ALA A 373 -16.00 14.80 -14.94
N GLU A 374 -15.40 13.90 -15.72
CA GLU A 374 -15.93 13.40 -17.00
C GLU A 374 -17.27 12.68 -16.79
N ALA A 375 -17.42 11.92 -15.70
CA ALA A 375 -18.68 11.28 -15.34
C ALA A 375 -19.78 12.30 -15.03
N TRP A 376 -19.47 13.32 -14.22
CA TRP A 376 -20.41 14.41 -13.89
C TRP A 376 -20.80 15.24 -15.12
N MET A 377 -19.82 15.62 -15.97
CA MET A 377 -20.07 16.38 -17.21
C MET A 377 -20.99 15.63 -18.19
N ARG A 378 -20.98 14.29 -18.16
CA ARG A 378 -21.84 13.44 -19.01
C ARG A 378 -23.16 13.05 -18.35
N GLY A 379 -23.49 13.61 -17.19
CA GLY A 379 -24.71 13.30 -16.43
C GLY A 379 -24.72 11.89 -15.82
N ARG A 380 -23.54 11.30 -15.58
CA ARG A 380 -23.35 9.95 -15.02
C ARG A 380 -22.52 9.96 -13.73
N GLY A 381 -22.45 11.10 -13.06
CA GLY A 381 -21.65 11.26 -11.84
C GLY A 381 -22.16 10.37 -10.69
N ASN A 382 -21.23 9.79 -9.94
CA ASN A 382 -21.52 8.97 -8.77
C ASN A 382 -21.14 9.75 -7.50
N TRP A 383 -22.11 9.95 -6.59
CA TRP A 383 -21.88 10.63 -5.32
C TRP A 383 -20.90 9.88 -4.42
N PHE A 384 -20.92 8.55 -4.42
CA PHE A 384 -20.01 7.75 -3.59
C PHE A 384 -18.55 7.99 -3.97
N GLU A 385 -18.21 7.85 -5.25
CA GLU A 385 -16.86 8.12 -5.78
C GLU A 385 -16.43 9.57 -5.48
N THR A 386 -17.37 10.51 -5.58
CA THR A 386 -17.11 11.93 -5.28
C THR A 386 -16.76 12.14 -3.80
N PHE A 387 -17.55 11.60 -2.88
CA PHE A 387 -17.29 11.72 -1.44
C PHE A 387 -16.03 10.94 -1.01
N PHE A 388 -15.79 9.78 -1.61
CA PHE A 388 -14.58 8.99 -1.38
C PHE A 388 -13.33 9.75 -1.82
N LEU A 389 -13.36 10.42 -2.98
CA LEU A 389 -12.21 11.13 -3.53
C LEU A 389 -11.95 12.49 -2.84
N THR A 390 -12.99 13.13 -2.29
CA THR A 390 -12.93 14.44 -1.62
C THR A 390 -11.81 14.58 -0.57
N PRO A 391 -11.63 13.68 0.42
CA PRO A 391 -10.55 13.81 1.40
C PRO A 391 -9.15 13.76 0.75
N PHE A 392 -8.98 12.99 -0.33
CA PHE A 392 -7.71 12.95 -1.06
C PHE A 392 -7.46 14.25 -1.82
N VAL A 393 -8.50 14.87 -2.40
CA VAL A 393 -8.40 16.21 -3.01
C VAL A 393 -8.00 17.26 -1.98
N LEU A 394 -8.62 17.24 -0.79
CA LEU A 394 -8.26 18.14 0.30
C LEU A 394 -6.80 17.93 0.75
N ALA A 395 -6.33 16.68 0.86
CA ALA A 395 -4.94 16.38 1.15
C ALA A 395 -3.98 16.87 0.05
N GLY A 396 -4.37 16.72 -1.22
CA GLY A 396 -3.61 17.22 -2.37
C GLY A 396 -3.47 18.74 -2.35
N LEU A 397 -4.57 19.46 -2.11
CA LEU A 397 -4.61 20.92 -1.95
C LEU A 397 -3.80 21.40 -0.74
N ALA A 398 -3.89 20.69 0.39
CA ALA A 398 -3.07 20.98 1.56
C ALA A 398 -1.57 20.81 1.26
N GLY A 399 -1.20 19.80 0.46
CA GLY A 399 0.16 19.63 -0.05
C GLY A 399 0.63 20.82 -0.89
N VAL A 400 -0.19 21.30 -1.82
CA VAL A 400 0.10 22.52 -2.62
C VAL A 400 0.28 23.74 -1.71
N GLY A 401 -0.62 23.93 -0.74
CA GLY A 401 -0.48 24.97 0.29
C GLY A 401 0.82 24.85 1.08
N GLY A 402 1.24 23.63 1.41
CA GLY A 402 2.52 23.32 2.05
C GLY A 402 3.73 23.70 1.18
N VAL A 403 3.70 23.40 -0.12
CA VAL A 403 4.75 23.80 -1.07
C VAL A 403 4.88 25.32 -1.12
N ILE A 404 3.76 26.04 -1.22
CA ILE A 404 3.74 27.51 -1.19
C ILE A 404 4.30 28.02 0.14
N TYR A 405 3.85 27.46 1.27
CA TYR A 405 4.33 27.81 2.61
C TYR A 405 5.85 27.64 2.72
N PHE A 406 6.40 26.48 2.32
CA PHE A 406 7.84 26.24 2.41
C PHE A 406 8.65 27.06 1.38
N ALA A 407 8.07 27.39 0.22
CA ALA A 407 8.69 28.30 -0.74
C ALA A 407 8.79 29.73 -0.17
N LEU A 408 7.73 30.22 0.49
CA LEU A 408 7.77 31.49 1.21
C LEU A 408 8.75 31.47 2.39
N ALA A 409 8.89 30.32 3.06
CA ALA A 409 9.86 30.13 4.14
C ALA A 409 11.33 30.21 3.68
N LEU A 410 11.63 30.02 2.38
CA LEU A 410 12.99 30.25 1.84
C LEU A 410 13.40 31.73 1.88
N LEU A 411 12.42 32.63 1.91
CA LEU A 411 12.62 34.07 2.01
C LEU A 411 12.70 34.56 3.47
N ASN A 412 12.63 33.63 4.44
CA ASN A 412 12.77 33.98 5.83
C ASN A 412 14.17 34.52 6.13
N PRO A 413 14.30 35.44 7.10
CA PRO A 413 15.59 35.84 7.64
C PRO A 413 16.37 34.62 8.12
N ARG A 414 17.67 34.58 7.84
CA ARG A 414 18.52 33.45 8.23
C ARG A 414 19.13 33.72 9.60
N LEU A 415 18.85 32.83 10.55
CA LEU A 415 19.48 32.82 11.85
C LEU A 415 20.83 32.12 11.74
N GLU A 416 21.88 32.78 12.21
CA GLU A 416 23.20 32.19 12.39
C GLU A 416 23.50 32.17 13.89
N ILE A 417 23.80 30.99 14.44
CA ILE A 417 24.22 30.82 15.83
C ILE A 417 25.70 30.43 15.84
N ARG A 418 26.53 31.23 16.50
CA ARG A 418 27.95 30.98 16.72
C ARG A 418 28.18 30.64 18.19
N VAL A 419 29.05 29.68 18.42
CA VAL A 419 29.45 29.25 19.77
C VAL A 419 30.95 29.35 19.89
N SER A 420 31.45 29.83 21.04
CA SER A 420 32.89 29.88 21.31
C SER A 420 33.53 28.49 21.41
N ARG A 421 32.72 27.47 21.72
CA ARG A 421 33.13 26.06 21.74
C ARG A 421 32.09 25.20 21.03
N GLY A 422 32.51 24.41 20.05
CA GLY A 422 31.64 23.52 19.29
C GLY A 422 31.11 22.33 20.11
N ARG A 423 31.80 21.98 21.20
CA ARG A 423 31.39 20.99 22.19
C ARG A 423 31.73 21.50 23.59
N ALA A 424 30.87 21.22 24.57
CA ALA A 424 31.06 21.66 25.96
C ALA A 424 31.02 20.49 26.93
N ARG A 425 31.63 20.64 28.10
CA ARG A 425 31.47 19.73 29.25
C ARG A 425 30.54 20.35 30.29
N PRO A 426 29.92 19.55 31.18
CA PRO A 426 29.24 20.08 32.35
C PRO A 426 30.15 21.04 33.15
N GLY A 427 29.63 22.22 33.50
CA GLY A 427 30.39 23.30 34.15
C GLY A 427 31.08 24.28 33.20
N ASP A 428 31.21 23.97 31.90
CA ASP A 428 31.78 24.93 30.94
C ASP A 428 30.86 26.14 30.75
N THR A 429 31.48 27.30 30.53
CA THR A 429 30.77 28.51 30.05
C THR A 429 31.04 28.69 28.56
N VAL A 430 29.98 28.71 27.76
CA VAL A 430 30.01 28.86 26.30
C VAL A 430 29.42 30.22 25.95
N LEU A 431 30.14 31.03 25.18
CA LEU A 431 29.60 32.26 24.61
C LEU A 431 28.79 31.87 23.38
N VAL A 432 27.49 32.16 23.41
CA VAL A 432 26.54 31.92 22.33
C VAL A 432 26.19 33.28 21.71
N GLU A 433 26.58 33.48 20.46
CA GLU A 433 26.25 34.68 19.69
C GLU A 433 25.23 34.31 18.61
N TRP A 434 24.26 35.18 18.35
CA TRP A 434 23.33 35.00 17.25
C TRP A 434 23.24 36.24 16.40
N GLN A 435 22.95 36.03 15.11
CA GLN A 435 22.70 37.09 14.15
C GLN A 435 21.62 36.65 13.17
N LEU A 436 20.59 37.49 13.01
CA LEU A 436 19.62 37.38 11.93
C LEU A 436 20.10 38.22 10.74
N SER A 437 20.17 37.58 9.58
CA SER A 437 20.50 38.25 8.31
C SER A 437 19.28 38.32 7.39
N GLY A 438 19.25 39.33 6.51
CA GLY A 438 18.10 39.62 5.65
C GLY A 438 17.05 40.50 6.34
N ARG A 439 15.77 40.28 6.02
CA ARG A 439 14.61 41.09 6.46
C ARG A 439 14.20 40.83 7.91
N HIS A 440 15.16 40.91 8.83
CA HIS A 440 14.99 40.59 10.25
C HIS A 440 13.98 41.51 10.96
N GLU A 441 13.69 42.70 10.41
CA GLU A 441 12.67 43.64 10.90
C GLU A 441 11.24 43.08 10.92
N ARG A 442 10.98 42.02 10.14
CA ARG A 442 9.67 41.32 10.10
C ARG A 442 9.48 40.34 11.26
N VAL A 443 10.56 39.92 11.92
CA VAL A 443 10.51 39.01 13.07
C VAL A 443 10.00 39.81 14.28
N GLN A 444 8.82 39.47 14.77
CA GLN A 444 8.18 40.18 15.89
C GLN A 444 8.75 39.71 17.23
N ARG A 445 9.04 38.41 17.30
CA ARG A 445 9.56 37.74 18.48
C ARG A 445 10.55 36.67 18.02
N LEU A 446 11.71 36.65 18.64
CA LEU A 446 12.70 35.60 18.51
C LEU A 446 12.94 35.00 19.89
N ASP A 447 12.64 33.72 20.04
CA ASP A 447 12.96 32.95 21.22
C ASP A 447 14.03 31.91 20.83
N ILE A 448 15.20 31.97 21.47
CA ILE A 448 16.22 30.92 21.38
C ILE A 448 16.32 30.30 22.76
N THR A 449 16.07 29.01 22.81
CA THR A 449 16.13 28.22 24.03
C THR A 449 17.17 27.13 23.87
N PHE A 450 18.05 26.97 24.86
CA PHE A 450 18.88 25.79 24.96
C PHE A 450 18.12 24.69 25.71
N THR A 451 17.78 23.64 25.00
CA THR A 451 16.90 22.55 25.47
C THR A 451 17.68 21.26 25.57
N GLY A 452 17.65 20.65 26.76
CA GLY A 452 18.01 19.25 26.96
C GLY A 452 16.75 18.40 26.99
N ARG A 453 16.64 17.46 26.05
CA ARG A 453 15.49 16.55 25.96
C ARG A 453 15.91 15.09 25.90
N GLU A 454 15.17 14.27 26.62
CA GLU A 454 15.24 12.83 26.54
C GLU A 454 14.18 12.33 25.56
N GLU A 455 14.60 11.57 24.55
CA GLU A 455 13.69 10.91 23.62
C GLU A 455 13.71 9.40 23.91
N ALA A 456 12.66 8.93 24.58
CA ALA A 456 12.48 7.54 24.91
C ALA A 456 11.48 6.90 23.94
N THR A 457 11.88 5.79 23.31
CA THR A 457 10.98 5.00 22.45
C THR A 457 10.72 3.65 23.11
N TYR A 458 9.52 3.47 23.65
CA TYR A 458 9.09 2.25 24.33
C TYR A 458 7.94 1.57 23.60
N MET A 459 7.75 0.27 23.87
CA MET A 459 6.56 -0.44 23.42
C MET A 459 5.48 -0.40 24.48
N ARG A 460 4.29 -0.01 24.06
CA ARG A 460 3.07 -0.16 24.83
C ARG A 460 2.19 -1.19 24.12
N GLY A 461 2.39 -2.46 24.46
CA GLY A 461 1.74 -3.58 23.74
C GLY A 461 2.37 -3.82 22.37
N THR A 462 1.56 -3.79 21.31
CA THR A 462 2.00 -3.86 19.90
C THR A 462 2.38 -2.50 19.31
N ASP A 463 2.07 -1.40 20.01
CA ASP A 463 2.35 -0.04 19.53
C ASP A 463 3.71 0.44 20.01
N THR A 464 4.47 1.02 19.08
CA THR A 464 5.73 1.71 19.38
C THR A 464 5.40 3.18 19.65
N THR A 465 5.53 3.60 20.90
CA THR A 465 5.31 4.99 21.31
C THR A 465 6.67 5.67 21.49
N ARG A 466 6.82 6.85 20.89
CA ARG A 466 7.96 7.73 21.08
C ARG A 466 7.51 8.87 21.97
N GLU A 467 8.16 9.01 23.12
CA GLU A 467 7.92 10.07 24.09
C GLU A 467 9.16 10.96 24.16
N THR A 468 8.93 12.26 24.25
CA THR A 468 9.99 13.26 24.37
C THR A 468 9.74 14.06 25.62
N GLU A 469 10.66 13.95 26.58
CA GLU A 469 10.60 14.69 27.83
C GLU A 469 11.69 15.76 27.84
N VAL A 470 11.31 17.01 28.05
CA VAL A 470 12.26 18.11 28.20
C VAL A 470 12.66 18.18 29.66
N PHE A 471 13.89 17.81 29.99
CA PHE A 471 14.40 17.83 31.37
C PHE A 471 15.14 19.13 31.71
N LEU A 472 15.62 19.87 30.71
CA LEU A 472 16.24 21.17 30.93
C LEU A 472 15.86 22.16 29.85
N ARG A 473 15.55 23.39 30.28
CA ARG A 473 15.26 24.51 29.40
C ARG A 473 15.95 25.76 29.92
N ILE A 474 16.94 26.26 29.19
CA ILE A 474 17.63 27.51 29.52
C ILE A 474 17.28 28.54 28.45
N PRO A 475 16.59 29.63 28.78
CA PRO A 475 16.35 30.70 27.83
C PRO A 475 17.66 31.43 27.51
N VAL A 476 18.01 31.49 26.22
CA VAL A 476 19.17 32.24 25.71
C VAL A 476 18.73 33.64 25.29
N VAL A 477 17.55 33.74 24.69
CA VAL A 477 16.83 35.00 24.46
C VAL A 477 15.34 34.76 24.61
N GLU A 478 14.70 35.58 25.46
CA GLU A 478 13.25 35.68 25.62
C GLU A 478 12.88 37.16 25.51
N ALA A 479 12.26 37.53 24.37
CA ALA A 479 11.68 38.84 24.02
C ALA A 479 12.55 39.97 23.40
N GLY A 480 11.95 40.67 22.41
CA GLY A 480 12.38 41.94 21.77
C GLY A 480 13.28 41.80 20.52
N ARG A 481 13.12 42.69 19.51
CA ARG A 481 13.86 42.71 18.20
C ARG A 481 15.40 42.71 18.36
N ALA A 482 16.00 41.57 18.66
CA ALA A 482 17.45 41.41 18.68
C ALA A 482 17.88 40.70 17.38
N GLY A 483 18.05 41.49 16.32
CA GLY A 483 18.69 41.02 15.08
C GLY A 483 20.12 40.53 15.30
N ARG A 484 20.72 40.82 16.46
CA ARG A 484 21.97 40.24 16.97
C ARG A 484 21.99 40.25 18.50
N GLY A 485 22.73 39.34 19.10
CA GLY A 485 22.98 39.33 20.53
C GLY A 485 24.00 38.29 20.95
N ALA A 486 24.36 38.31 22.22
CA ALA A 486 25.31 37.39 22.83
C ALA A 486 24.84 37.00 24.23
N PHE A 487 25.06 35.75 24.61
CA PHE A 487 24.68 35.20 25.90
C PHE A 487 25.76 34.23 26.39
N HIS A 488 26.16 34.37 27.65
CA HIS A 488 27.07 33.43 28.30
C HIS A 488 26.24 32.28 28.88
N LEU A 489 26.25 31.14 28.19
CA LEU A 489 25.58 29.92 28.61
C LEU A 489 26.51 29.11 29.50
N THR A 490 26.18 29.00 30.78
CA THR A 490 26.84 28.06 31.70
C THR A 490 26.11 26.71 31.64
N ILE A 491 26.82 25.67 31.22
CA ILE A 491 26.29 24.30 31.24
C ILE A 491 26.22 23.84 32.70
N PRO A 492 25.04 23.46 33.23
CA PRO A 492 24.94 23.03 34.61
C PRO A 492 25.90 21.88 34.91
N SER A 493 26.54 21.89 36.09
CA SER A 493 27.41 20.79 36.54
C SER A 493 26.73 19.40 36.53
N PRO A 494 25.41 19.26 36.86
CA PRO A 494 24.72 17.98 36.72
C PRO A 494 24.19 17.70 35.30
N ALA A 495 24.59 18.46 34.27
CA ALA A 495 24.09 18.26 32.91
C ALA A 495 24.51 16.88 32.38
N MET A 496 23.54 16.15 31.85
CA MET A 496 23.79 14.86 31.20
C MET A 496 24.50 15.06 29.87
N HIS A 497 25.49 14.21 29.58
CA HIS A 497 26.16 14.21 28.29
C HIS A 497 25.21 13.82 27.16
N SER A 498 25.52 14.28 25.94
CA SER A 498 24.78 13.88 24.75
C SER A 498 24.91 12.38 24.53
N PHE A 499 23.79 11.72 24.33
CA PHE A 499 23.71 10.26 24.18
C PHE A 499 22.77 9.93 23.02
N ASP A 500 23.24 9.15 22.05
CA ASP A 500 22.37 8.62 20.99
C ASP A 500 22.41 7.10 21.02
N ALA A 501 21.35 6.53 21.61
CA ALA A 501 21.09 5.11 21.61
C ALA A 501 19.76 4.83 20.90
N PRO A 502 19.43 3.54 20.67
CA PRO A 502 18.31 3.14 19.82
C PRO A 502 16.94 3.55 20.36
N HIS A 503 16.82 3.57 21.68
CA HIS A 503 15.57 3.74 22.42
C HIS A 503 15.61 4.88 23.41
N ASN A 504 16.79 5.43 23.64
CA ASN A 504 16.97 6.57 24.51
C ASN A 504 17.99 7.49 23.85
N LYS A 505 17.61 8.75 23.72
CA LYS A 505 18.51 9.79 23.24
C LYS A 505 18.46 10.94 24.21
N ILE A 506 19.63 11.39 24.64
CA ILE A 506 19.80 12.67 25.32
C ILE A 506 20.30 13.64 24.26
N GLN A 507 19.40 14.52 23.82
CA GLN A 507 19.68 15.52 22.80
C GLN A 507 19.76 16.90 23.42
N TRP A 508 20.76 17.65 22.99
CA TRP A 508 20.93 19.05 23.30
C TRP A 508 20.77 19.85 22.02
N VAL A 509 19.85 20.81 22.05
CA VAL A 509 19.50 21.61 20.88
C VAL A 509 19.32 23.06 21.29
N PHE A 510 19.74 23.98 20.43
CA PHE A 510 19.20 25.34 20.46
C PHE A 510 17.92 25.34 19.62
N ASP A 511 16.78 25.43 20.29
CA ASP A 511 15.47 25.61 19.67
C ASP A 511 15.27 27.08 19.36
N ALA A 512 15.25 27.42 18.07
CA ALA A 512 14.99 28.78 17.61
C ALA A 512 13.58 28.90 17.03
N LYS A 513 12.78 29.80 17.62
CA LYS A 513 11.42 30.12 17.19
C LYS A 513 11.31 31.61 16.90
N GLY A 514 11.05 31.96 15.65
CA GLY A 514 10.84 33.33 15.20
C GLY A 514 9.43 33.51 14.65
N GLU A 515 8.61 34.34 15.29
CA GLU A 515 7.23 34.61 14.87
C GLU A 515 7.21 35.72 13.80
N ILE A 516 6.57 35.44 12.66
CA ILE A 516 6.43 36.40 11.57
C ILE A 516 4.95 36.51 11.18
N ARG A 517 4.35 37.69 11.41
CA ARG A 517 2.92 37.90 11.17
C ARG A 517 2.57 37.71 9.68
N TRP A 518 1.54 36.89 9.41
CA TRP A 518 1.06 36.53 8.07
C TRP A 518 2.12 35.89 7.17
N TRP A 519 3.13 35.23 7.74
CA TRP A 519 4.22 34.60 7.02
C TRP A 519 4.67 33.31 7.71
N PRO A 520 5.35 32.38 7.04
CA PRO A 520 5.95 31.22 7.69
C PRO A 520 6.88 31.60 8.85
N ASP A 521 6.64 31.02 10.02
CA ASP A 521 7.51 31.19 11.18
C ASP A 521 8.88 30.52 10.98
N ILE A 522 9.89 31.08 11.63
CA ILE A 522 11.20 30.42 11.78
C ILE A 522 11.05 29.35 12.85
N LYS A 523 11.27 28.09 12.48
CA LYS A 523 11.33 26.94 13.39
C LYS A 523 12.52 26.09 12.98
N GLU A 524 13.60 26.21 13.75
CA GLU A 524 14.88 25.58 13.46
C GLU A 524 15.48 25.01 14.74
N GLU A 525 16.01 23.80 14.65
CA GLU A 525 16.74 23.14 15.74
C GLU A 525 18.21 23.06 15.34
N TYR A 526 19.08 23.55 16.22
CA TYR A 526 20.53 23.55 16.04
C TYR A 526 21.14 22.55 17.03
N PRO A 527 21.55 21.36 16.58
CA PRO A 527 22.12 20.36 17.46
C PRO A 527 23.42 20.83 18.10
N TYR A 528 23.58 20.56 19.39
CA TYR A 528 24.79 20.86 20.15
C TYR A 528 25.26 19.62 20.92
N THR A 529 26.56 19.49 21.15
CA THR A 529 27.13 18.30 21.81
C THR A 529 27.68 18.65 23.18
N ILE A 530 27.15 17.99 24.20
CA ILE A 530 27.70 17.96 25.55
C ILE A 530 28.51 16.67 25.72
N LEU A 531 29.80 16.82 26.03
CA LEU A 531 30.72 15.73 26.33
C LEU A 531 30.52 15.20 27.75
N PRO A 532 30.93 13.95 28.04
CA PRO A 532 31.00 13.46 29.41
C PRO A 532 31.84 14.38 30.31
N GLY A 533 31.39 14.57 31.55
CA GLY A 533 32.20 15.19 32.60
C GLY A 533 33.57 14.49 32.68
N GLY A 534 34.64 15.26 32.80
CA GLY A 534 35.96 14.66 33.06
C GLY A 534 35.91 13.88 34.37
N ARG A 535 36.58 12.73 34.46
CA ARG A 535 36.79 12.03 35.74
C ARG A 535 37.44 13.03 36.71
N GLY A 536 36.64 13.53 37.63
CA GLY A 536 37.04 14.29 38.80
C GLY A 536 36.14 13.81 39.94
N ASP A 537 36.70 12.89 40.70
CA ASP A 537 36.35 12.51 42.08
C ASP A 537 34.87 12.17 42.36
N TRP A 538 34.56 10.88 42.19
CA TRP A 538 33.55 10.20 42.99
C TRP A 538 34.16 9.79 44.34
#